data_AF-A0A1P8WP77-F1
#
_entry.id   AF-A0A1P8WP77-F1
#
_cell.length_a   1.000
_cell.length_b   1.000
_cell.length_c   1.000
_cell.angle_alpha   90.00
_cell.angle_beta   90.00
_cell.angle_gamma   90.00
#
_symmetry.space_group_name_H-M   'P 1'
#
loop_
_entity.id
_entity.type
_entity.pdbx_description
1 polymer ?
#
loop_
_entity_poly.entity_id
_entity_poly.type
_entity_poly.pdbx_seq_one_letter_code
_entity_poly.pdbx_strand_id
1 'polypeptide(L)'
;MTVVTNQEFLEARERCTRLVACPDGMLRTATLPPTFWEAIHWLEAAEGITQKEVAGYAMEEISLQDDMTCFSEALRCVVLFLTKPWGDC
;
A
#
# COMPACT_ATOMS: atom_id res chain seq x y z
N MET A 1 -23.80 -10.16 14.35
CA MET A 1 -22.98 -10.94 13.41
C MET A 1 -23.52 -10.65 12.02
N THR A 2 -22.91 -9.71 11.29
CA THR A 2 -23.41 -9.28 9.98
C THR A 2 -23.02 -10.33 8.96
N VAL A 3 -24.01 -10.95 8.31
CA VAL A 3 -23.76 -11.86 7.18
C VAL A 3 -23.35 -10.98 6.00
N VAL A 4 -22.04 -10.83 5.79
CA VAL A 4 -21.51 -10.15 4.61
C VAL A 4 -21.83 -11.02 3.41
N THR A 5 -22.63 -10.50 2.50
CA THR A 5 -22.94 -11.18 1.24
C THR A 5 -21.68 -11.27 0.38
N ASN A 6 -21.56 -12.29 -0.48
CA ASN A 6 -20.41 -12.42 -1.40
C ASN A 6 -20.19 -11.16 -2.25
N GLN A 7 -21.25 -10.42 -2.56
CA GLN A 7 -21.20 -9.16 -3.30
C GLN A 7 -20.50 -8.05 -2.48
N GLU A 8 -20.88 -7.86 -1.22
CA GLU A 8 -20.26 -6.86 -0.34
C GLU A 8 -18.77 -7.15 -0.09
N PHE A 9 -18.41 -8.44 -0.01
CA PHE A 9 -17.00 -8.85 0.09
C PHE A 9 -16.20 -8.49 -1.17
N LEU A 10 -16.76 -8.71 -2.36
CA LEU A 10 -16.11 -8.37 -3.63
C LEU A 10 -15.96 -6.84 -3.77
N GLU A 11 -17.00 -6.07 -3.46
CA GLU A 11 -16.96 -4.60 -3.47
C GLU A 11 -15.99 -4.03 -2.43
N ALA A 12 -15.87 -4.67 -1.26
CA ALA A 12 -14.84 -4.31 -0.29
C ALA A 12 -13.43 -4.58 -0.82
N ARG A 13 -13.23 -5.70 -1.53
CA ARG A 13 -11.93 -6.06 -2.11
C ARG A 13 -11.53 -5.12 -3.24
N GLU A 14 -12.45 -4.79 -4.15
CA GLU A 14 -12.19 -3.84 -5.24
C GLU A 14 -11.77 -2.45 -4.73
N ARG A 15 -12.40 -1.96 -3.66
CA ARG A 15 -12.00 -0.69 -3.03
C ARG A 15 -10.60 -0.74 -2.40
N CYS A 16 -10.14 -1.92 -2.01
CA CYS A 16 -8.84 -2.13 -1.39
C CYS A 16 -7.72 -2.39 -2.41
N THR A 17 -8.05 -2.81 -3.63
CA THR A 17 -7.07 -3.27 -4.61
C THR A 17 -6.82 -2.21 -5.69
N ARG A 18 -5.54 -1.87 -5.94
CA ARG A 18 -5.13 -0.94 -7.00
C ARG A 18 -3.92 -1.47 -7.77
N LEU A 19 -3.79 -1.07 -9.03
CA LEU A 19 -2.55 -1.20 -9.80
C LEU A 19 -1.61 -0.04 -9.41
N VAL A 20 -0.37 -0.38 -9.10
CA VAL A 20 0.66 0.58 -8.66
C VAL A 20 1.80 0.57 -9.68
N ALA A 21 2.17 1.76 -10.16
CA ALA A 21 3.32 1.92 -11.03
C ALA A 21 4.62 1.85 -10.23
N CYS A 22 5.48 0.90 -10.60
CA CYS A 22 6.75 0.66 -9.96
C CYS A 22 7.91 1.37 -10.71
N PRO A 23 9.05 1.60 -10.04
CA PRO A 23 10.23 2.19 -10.67
C PRO A 23 10.82 1.38 -11.83
N ASP A 24 10.63 0.06 -11.82
CA ASP A 24 11.02 -0.86 -12.90
C ASP A 24 10.17 -0.71 -14.19
N GLY A 25 9.16 0.17 -14.17
CA GLY A 25 8.22 0.39 -15.26
C GLY A 25 7.09 -0.64 -15.32
N MET A 26 7.05 -1.61 -14.40
CA MET A 26 5.96 -2.58 -14.29
C MET A 26 4.80 -2.05 -13.45
N LEU A 27 3.62 -2.61 -13.68
CA LEU A 27 2.46 -2.40 -12.84
C LEU A 27 2.29 -3.61 -11.92
N ARG A 28 2.17 -3.36 -10.61
CA ARG A 28 1.96 -4.41 -9.60
C ARG A 28 0.63 -4.20 -8.90
N THR A 29 -0.11 -5.28 -8.71
CA THR A 29 -1.36 -5.24 -7.94
C THR A 29 -1.05 -5.21 -6.45
N ALA A 30 -1.57 -4.21 -5.75
CA ALA A 30 -1.50 -4.12 -4.30
C ALA A 30 -2.91 -4.07 -3.70
N THR A 31 -3.11 -4.80 -2.59
CA THR A 31 -4.36 -4.80 -1.83
C THR A 31 -4.09 -4.26 -0.43
N LEU A 32 -4.59 -3.06 -0.15
CA LEU A 32 -4.43 -2.37 1.12
C LEU A 32 -5.79 -1.83 1.60
N PRO A 33 -6.02 -1.71 2.92
CA PRO A 33 -7.20 -1.02 3.43
C PRO A 33 -7.27 0.43 2.93
N PRO A 34 -8.47 1.03 2.80
CA PRO A 34 -8.64 2.40 2.30
C PRO A 34 -7.77 3.45 3.00
N THR A 35 -7.60 3.32 4.32
CA THR A 35 -6.78 4.24 5.13
C THR A 35 -5.32 4.29 4.71
N PHE A 36 -4.78 3.21 4.17
CA PHE A 36 -3.41 3.19 3.65
C PHE A 36 -3.30 3.90 2.31
N TRP A 37 -4.34 3.80 1.48
CA TRP A 37 -4.38 4.56 0.23
C TRP A 37 -4.51 6.06 0.47
N GLU A 38 -5.28 6.45 1.49
CA GLU A 38 -5.37 7.83 1.96
C GLU A 38 -4.02 8.31 2.51
N ALA A 39 -3.32 7.48 3.28
CA ALA A 39 -1.98 7.78 3.78
C ALA A 39 -0.97 8.02 2.65
N ILE A 40 -1.00 7.23 1.57
CA ILE A 40 -0.14 7.45 0.39
C ILE A 40 -0.44 8.80 -0.26
N HIS A 41 -1.71 9.14 -0.46
CA HIS A 41 -2.10 10.45 -1.00
C HIS A 41 -1.67 11.60 -0.10
N TRP A 42 -1.73 11.39 1.21
CA TRP A 42 -1.27 12.36 2.18
C TRP A 42 0.26 12.55 2.12
N LEU A 43 1.04 11.47 2.03
CA LEU A 43 2.50 11.54 1.89
C LEU A 43 2.91 12.33 0.64
N GLU A 44 2.19 12.15 -0.47
CA GLU A 44 2.41 12.92 -1.69
C GLU A 44 2.07 14.41 -1.50
N ALA A 45 0.96 14.72 -0.84
CA ALA A 45 0.52 16.10 -0.63
C ALA A 45 1.38 16.86 0.40
N ALA A 46 1.83 16.20 1.47
CA ALA A 46 2.51 16.82 2.60
C ALA A 46 4.04 16.79 2.45
N GLU A 47 4.60 15.70 1.93
CA GLU A 47 6.05 15.46 1.86
C GLU A 47 6.57 15.38 0.43
N GLY A 48 5.69 15.39 -0.58
CA GLY A 48 6.07 15.23 -1.99
C GLY A 48 6.51 13.81 -2.36
N ILE A 49 6.32 12.84 -1.46
CA ILE A 49 6.70 11.44 -1.68
C ILE A 49 5.63 10.79 -2.55
N THR A 50 5.96 10.52 -3.80
CA THR A 50 5.02 9.99 -4.78
C THR A 50 4.68 8.52 -4.52
N GLN A 51 3.51 8.08 -5.00
CA GLN A 51 3.14 6.66 -4.96
C GLN A 51 4.21 5.74 -5.59
N LYS A 52 4.92 6.23 -6.61
CA LYS A 52 6.00 5.50 -7.28
C LYS A 52 7.23 5.32 -6.40
N GLU A 53 7.57 6.30 -5.58
CA GLU A 53 8.67 6.22 -4.61
C GLU A 53 8.33 5.26 -3.47
N VAL A 54 7.11 5.34 -2.92
CA VAL A 54 6.61 4.40 -1.91
C VAL A 54 6.67 2.96 -2.45
N ALA A 55 6.28 2.75 -3.72
CA ALA A 55 6.38 1.46 -4.38
C ALA A 55 7.84 1.00 -4.57
N GLY A 56 8.76 1.94 -4.82
CA GLY A 56 10.20 1.68 -4.90
C GLY A 56 10.75 1.14 -3.58
N TYR A 57 10.48 1.83 -2.47
CA TYR A 57 10.90 1.37 -1.14
C TYR A 57 10.31 -0.01 -0.81
N ALA A 58 9.07 -0.29 -1.21
CA ALA A 58 8.47 -1.60 -1.02
C ALA A 58 9.19 -2.70 -1.81
N MET A 59 9.65 -2.39 -3.02
CA MET A 59 10.44 -3.33 -3.82
C MET A 59 11.84 -3.55 -3.27
N GLU A 60 12.48 -2.48 -2.79
CA GLU A 60 13.77 -2.57 -2.09
C GLU A 60 13.63 -3.45 -0.85
N GLU A 61 12.59 -3.24 -0.04
CA GLU A 61 12.31 -4.07 1.14
C GLU A 61 12.16 -5.56 0.78
N ILE A 62 11.40 -5.87 -0.28
CA ILE A 62 11.27 -7.26 -0.75
C ILE A 62 12.62 -7.84 -1.16
N SER A 63 13.47 -7.05 -1.83
CA SER A 63 14.78 -7.52 -2.29
C SER A 63 15.77 -7.80 -1.15
N LEU A 64 15.52 -7.21 0.03
CA LEU A 64 16.33 -7.39 1.24
C LEU A 64 15.85 -8.57 2.09
N GLN A 65 14.69 -9.15 1.80
CA GLN A 65 14.12 -10.25 2.56
C GLN A 65 14.30 -11.58 1.83
N ASP A 66 14.81 -12.59 2.54
CA ASP A 66 15.28 -13.85 1.95
C ASP A 66 14.17 -14.75 1.38
N ASP A 67 12.90 -14.61 1.81
CA ASP A 67 11.74 -15.17 1.09
C ASP A 67 10.39 -14.76 1.72
N MET A 68 9.33 -14.77 0.90
CA MET A 68 7.88 -14.76 1.23
C MET A 68 7.12 -13.44 1.44
N THR A 69 7.74 -12.26 1.44
CA THR A 69 6.94 -11.02 1.59
C THR A 69 6.33 -10.58 0.27
N CYS A 70 5.00 -10.60 0.19
CA CYS A 70 4.30 -10.15 -1.00
C CYS A 70 4.33 -8.61 -1.11
N PHE A 71 4.21 -8.08 -2.33
CA PHE A 71 4.27 -6.64 -2.59
C PHE A 71 3.28 -5.82 -1.76
N SER A 72 2.07 -6.34 -1.52
CA SER A 72 1.08 -5.63 -0.69
C SER A 72 1.53 -5.50 0.76
N GLU A 73 2.22 -6.50 1.30
CA GLU A 73 2.69 -6.50 2.67
C GLU A 73 3.89 -5.56 2.85
N ALA A 74 4.87 -5.63 1.96
CA ALA A 74 5.98 -4.68 1.95
C ALA A 74 5.50 -3.23 1.82
N LEU A 75 4.55 -2.98 0.90
CA LEU A 75 3.97 -1.65 0.70
C LEU A 75 3.26 -1.15 1.96
N ARG A 76 2.53 -2.03 2.65
CA ARG A 76 1.89 -1.72 3.93
C ARG A 76 2.91 -1.30 4.99
N CYS A 77 4.01 -2.03 5.12
CA CYS A 77 5.07 -1.75 6.09
C CYS A 77 5.75 -0.40 5.82
N VAL A 78 6.06 -0.11 4.54
CA VAL A 78 6.65 1.17 4.13
C VAL A 78 5.72 2.33 4.47
N VAL A 79 4.43 2.24 4.13
CA VAL A 79 3.45 3.31 4.43
C VAL A 79 3.36 3.55 5.93
N LEU A 80 3.31 2.51 6.77
CA LEU A 80 3.31 2.66 8.23
C LEU A 80 4.59 3.33 8.73
N PHE A 81 5.75 2.94 8.21
CA PHE A 81 7.02 3.50 8.60
C PHE A 81 7.10 5.00 8.29
N LEU A 82 6.72 5.39 7.06
CA LEU A 82 6.74 6.78 6.61
C LEU A 82 5.71 7.66 7.31
N THR A 83 4.56 7.11 7.68
CA THR A 83 3.51 7.86 8.40
C THR A 83 3.68 7.86 9.92
N LYS A 84 4.57 7.03 10.47
CA LYS A 84 4.82 6.93 11.92
C LYS A 84 5.12 8.26 12.63
N PRO A 85 5.91 9.20 12.06
CA PRO A 85 6.17 10.49 12.69
C PRO A 85 4.91 11.32 12.99
N TRP A 86 3.80 11.01 12.32
CA TRP A 86 2.53 11.73 12.40
C TRP A 86 1.48 11.04 13.28
N GLY A 87 1.74 9.81 13.73
CA GLY A 87 0.82 9.03 14.56
C GLY A 87 0.76 9.44 16.04
N ASP A 88 1.66 10.31 16.48
CA ASP A 88 1.79 10.80 17.87
C ASP A 88 1.40 12.28 18.05
N CYS A 89 0.74 12.91 17.05
CA CYS A 89 0.35 14.33 17.08
C CYS A 89 -1.13 14.53 17.46
#